data_AF-A0A0M6XRL7-F1
#
_entry.id   AF-A0A0M6XRL7-F1
#
_cell.length_a   1.000
_cell.length_b   1.000
_cell.length_c   1.000
_cell.angle_alpha   90.00
_cell.angle_beta   90.00
_cell.angle_gamma   90.00
#
_symmetry.space_group_name_H-M   'P 1'
#
loop_
_entity.id
_entity.type
_entity.pdbx_description
1 polymer ?
#
loop_
_entity_poly.entity_id
_entity_poly.type
_entity_poly.pdbx_seq_one_letter_code
_entity_poly.pdbx_strand_id
1 'polypeptide(L)'
;MDLRIETRLDYDFPLMTDLLLQIEVARIAGQEVQEDALFTTPVEGFRRVAGDAALGTRAWMQVGGRLEVTYTAQIRVTRPAPDLTALSATPPRLTPAEATPYLMASRYCPSDVFEAFVGSEFAGLQGGPMVAAIRDWIFGAFAYVPGASTSTTTAADTFLQRQGVCRDYAHVAVAMARAAGIPARMASVYAPGVDPPDFHAVAEVLLDGAWHLVDATGMADASEMAVIGVGRDAADVSFMTSFGAARLNAQSVAVSAA
;
A
#
# COMPACT_ATOMS: atom_id res chain seq x y z
N MET A 1 -0.94 4.58 -18.91
CA MET A 1 -1.40 3.20 -19.06
C MET A 1 -2.89 3.14 -18.80
N ASP A 2 -3.66 2.56 -19.72
CA ASP A 2 -5.09 2.30 -19.50
C ASP A 2 -5.22 0.92 -18.83
N LEU A 3 -6.00 0.85 -17.75
CA LEU A 3 -6.18 -0.36 -16.93
C LEU A 3 -7.66 -0.67 -16.75
N ARG A 4 -7.98 -1.96 -16.78
CA ARG A 4 -9.27 -2.51 -16.37
C ARG A 4 -9.08 -3.35 -15.11
N ILE A 5 -9.89 -3.08 -14.10
CA ILE A 5 -9.82 -3.71 -12.78
C ILE A 5 -11.15 -4.39 -12.50
N GLU A 6 -11.09 -5.63 -12.01
CA GLU A 6 -12.22 -6.35 -11.42
C GLU A 6 -11.77 -7.02 -10.13
N THR A 7 -12.48 -6.76 -9.04
CA THR A 7 -12.23 -7.35 -7.72
C THR A 7 -13.51 -7.98 -7.20
N ARG A 8 -13.41 -9.20 -6.69
CA ARG A 8 -14.52 -9.90 -6.02
C ARG A 8 -14.08 -10.38 -4.65
N LEU A 9 -14.93 -10.14 -3.67
CA LEU A 9 -14.75 -10.58 -2.28
C LEU A 9 -16.01 -11.32 -1.82
N ASP A 10 -15.83 -12.44 -1.13
CA ASP A 10 -16.92 -13.23 -0.52
C ASP A 10 -16.52 -13.58 0.92
N TYR A 11 -17.33 -13.13 1.87
CA TYR A 11 -17.08 -13.29 3.29
C TYR A 11 -18.35 -13.76 4.03
N ASP A 12 -18.17 -14.54 5.09
CA ASP A 12 -19.19 -14.84 6.08
C ASP A 12 -18.93 -14.11 7.40
N PHE A 13 -19.97 -13.49 7.93
CA PHE A 13 -20.00 -12.82 9.23
C PHE A 13 -20.99 -13.55 10.15
N PRO A 14 -20.51 -14.24 11.21
CA PRO A 14 -21.38 -15.04 12.08
C PRO A 14 -22.32 -14.20 12.94
N LEU A 15 -21.99 -12.92 13.15
CA LEU A 15 -22.77 -11.93 13.90
C LEU A 15 -22.87 -10.65 13.07
N MET A 16 -23.83 -9.79 13.41
CA MET A 16 -23.86 -8.42 12.87
C MET A 16 -22.56 -7.70 13.22
N THR A 17 -21.86 -7.23 12.18
CA THR A 17 -20.50 -6.73 12.27
C THR A 17 -20.37 -5.44 11.46
N ASP A 18 -19.83 -4.40 12.10
CA ASP A 18 -19.41 -3.20 11.39
C ASP A 18 -18.11 -3.47 10.64
N LEU A 19 -18.03 -2.96 9.41
CA LEU A 19 -16.82 -3.09 8.59
C LEU A 19 -16.52 -1.80 7.83
N LEU A 20 -15.24 -1.64 7.52
CA LEU A 20 -14.69 -0.53 6.76
C LEU A 20 -13.92 -1.08 5.57
N LEU A 21 -14.46 -0.90 4.37
CA LEU A 21 -13.91 -1.39 3.11
C LEU A 21 -13.12 -0.27 2.41
N GLN A 22 -12.00 -0.59 1.76
CA GLN A 22 -11.19 0.34 0.97
C GLN A 22 -10.59 -0.37 -0.24
N ILE A 23 -11.37 -0.46 -1.31
CA ILE A 23 -10.98 -1.11 -2.57
C ILE A 23 -11.23 -0.24 -3.81
N GLU A 24 -11.88 0.90 -3.64
CA GLU A 24 -12.14 1.86 -4.72
C GLU A 24 -10.85 2.61 -5.08
N VAL A 25 -10.51 2.73 -6.36
CA VAL A 25 -9.35 3.50 -6.80
C VAL A 25 -9.47 4.98 -6.41
N ALA A 26 -8.36 5.58 -5.98
CA ALA A 26 -8.31 6.98 -5.60
C ALA A 26 -8.42 7.91 -6.82
N ARG A 27 -8.93 9.12 -6.60
CA ARG A 27 -8.94 10.20 -7.60
C ARG A 27 -7.81 11.17 -7.28
N ILE A 28 -6.67 10.99 -7.94
CA ILE A 28 -5.40 11.68 -7.62
C ILE A 28 -4.71 12.17 -8.89
N ALA A 29 -3.79 13.12 -8.75
CA ALA A 29 -2.94 13.52 -9.88
C ALA A 29 -2.18 12.31 -10.46
N GLY A 30 -2.12 12.21 -11.78
CA GLY A 30 -1.49 11.07 -12.44
C GLY A 30 -2.37 9.81 -12.54
N GLN A 31 -3.63 9.86 -12.11
CA GLN A 31 -4.60 8.76 -12.19
C GLN A 31 -6.02 9.28 -12.47
N GLU A 32 -6.51 9.01 -13.67
CA GLU A 32 -7.82 9.43 -14.13
C GLU A 32 -8.79 8.25 -14.11
N VAL A 33 -9.81 8.32 -13.26
CA VAL A 33 -10.86 7.29 -13.20
C VAL A 33 -11.95 7.62 -14.21
N GLN A 34 -12.04 6.81 -15.27
CA GLN A 34 -13.00 6.99 -16.35
C GLN A 34 -14.40 6.52 -15.93
N GLU A 35 -14.45 5.31 -15.36
CA GLU A 35 -15.65 4.73 -14.75
C GLU A 35 -15.25 3.80 -13.62
N ASP A 36 -16.08 3.74 -12.58
CA ASP A 36 -15.97 2.74 -11.54
C ASP A 36 -17.33 2.45 -10.88
N ALA A 37 -17.47 1.25 -10.33
CA ALA A 37 -18.69 0.83 -9.66
C ALA A 37 -18.38 -0.19 -8.56
N LEU A 38 -19.03 -0.01 -7.42
CA LEU A 38 -19.00 -0.94 -6.28
C LEU A 38 -20.40 -1.53 -6.09
N PHE A 39 -20.48 -2.85 -6.16
CA PHE A 39 -21.68 -3.63 -5.90
C PHE A 39 -21.49 -4.47 -4.64
N THR A 40 -22.53 -4.57 -3.83
CA THR A 40 -22.55 -5.40 -2.62
C THR A 40 -23.87 -6.16 -2.56
N THR A 41 -23.90 -7.30 -1.85
CA THR A 41 -25.16 -7.80 -1.28
C THR A 41 -25.81 -6.72 -0.41
N PRO A 42 -27.12 -6.79 -0.11
CA PRO A 42 -27.75 -5.81 0.77
C PRO A 42 -27.00 -5.65 2.10
N VAL A 43 -26.62 -4.42 2.43
CA VAL A 43 -25.92 -4.05 3.67
C VAL A 43 -26.62 -2.88 4.34
N GLU A 44 -26.40 -2.72 5.64
CA GLU A 44 -26.94 -1.59 6.41
C GLU A 44 -25.89 -0.48 6.57
N GLY A 45 -26.35 0.76 6.70
CA GLY A 45 -25.49 1.89 7.06
C GLY A 45 -24.40 2.25 6.04
N PHE A 46 -24.55 1.85 4.76
CA PHE A 46 -23.55 2.13 3.74
C PHE A 46 -23.26 3.63 3.61
N ARG A 47 -22.02 4.04 3.90
CA ARG A 47 -21.57 5.43 3.73
C ARG A 47 -20.10 5.52 3.38
N ARG A 48 -19.77 6.38 2.43
CA ARG A 48 -18.38 6.69 2.07
C ARG A 48 -17.80 7.74 3.01
N VAL A 49 -16.54 7.58 3.36
CA VAL A 49 -15.71 8.54 4.09
C VAL A 49 -14.35 8.66 3.41
N ALA A 50 -13.66 9.77 3.64
CA ALA A 50 -12.32 9.96 3.12
C ALA A 50 -11.33 8.94 3.70
N GLY A 51 -10.39 8.48 2.88
CA GLY A 51 -9.20 7.76 3.32
C GLY A 51 -8.21 8.66 4.06
N ASP A 52 -7.11 8.06 4.53
CA ASP A 52 -6.04 8.82 5.19
C ASP A 52 -5.40 9.82 4.20
N ALA A 53 -4.91 10.94 4.73
CA ALA A 53 -4.47 12.10 3.96
C ALA A 53 -5.49 12.60 2.90
N ALA A 54 -6.79 12.28 3.09
CA ALA A 54 -7.85 12.50 2.11
C ALA A 54 -7.60 11.83 0.74
N LEU A 55 -6.80 10.75 0.71
CA LEU A 55 -6.48 9.98 -0.48
C LEU A 55 -7.21 8.64 -0.46
N GLY A 56 -8.08 8.46 -1.45
CA GLY A 56 -8.94 7.29 -1.57
C GLY A 56 -10.23 7.41 -0.76
N THR A 57 -11.06 6.38 -0.89
CA THR A 57 -12.38 6.31 -0.27
C THR A 57 -12.47 5.06 0.59
N ARG A 58 -13.02 5.19 1.80
CA ARG A 58 -13.41 4.05 2.63
C ARG A 58 -14.93 3.99 2.73
N ALA A 59 -15.51 2.81 2.78
CA ALA A 59 -16.95 2.60 2.90
C ALA A 59 -17.27 1.88 4.21
N TRP A 60 -17.99 2.57 5.09
CA TRP A 60 -18.60 1.95 6.26
C TRP A 60 -19.84 1.20 5.83
N MET A 61 -20.05 0.02 6.40
CA MET A 61 -21.29 -0.74 6.31
C MET A 61 -21.40 -1.71 7.48
N GLN A 62 -22.59 -2.25 7.69
CA GLN A 62 -22.85 -3.32 8.64
C GLN A 62 -23.46 -4.51 7.91
N VAL A 63 -22.99 -5.71 8.25
CA VAL A 63 -23.47 -6.95 7.64
C VAL A 63 -23.52 -8.07 8.67
N GLY A 64 -24.45 -9.00 8.49
CA GLY A 64 -24.41 -10.30 9.15
C GLY A 64 -24.94 -11.38 8.21
N GLY A 65 -24.31 -12.54 8.24
CA GLY A 65 -24.40 -13.53 7.18
C GLY A 65 -23.37 -13.29 6.08
N ARG A 66 -23.74 -13.57 4.84
CA ARG A 66 -22.82 -13.52 3.69
C ARG A 66 -22.74 -12.12 3.08
N LEU A 67 -21.52 -11.66 2.81
CA LEU A 67 -21.21 -10.45 2.08
C LEU A 67 -20.52 -10.82 0.77
N GLU A 68 -21.12 -10.48 -0.37
CA GLU A 68 -20.43 -10.49 -1.66
C GLU A 68 -20.19 -9.06 -2.10
N VAL A 69 -18.95 -8.74 -2.50
CA VAL A 69 -18.56 -7.43 -3.02
C VAL A 69 -17.96 -7.61 -4.40
N THR A 70 -18.38 -6.79 -5.36
CA THR A 70 -17.73 -6.67 -6.67
C THR A 70 -17.36 -5.22 -6.91
N TYR A 71 -16.09 -4.96 -7.23
CA TYR A 71 -15.62 -3.65 -7.66
C TYR A 71 -15.08 -3.75 -9.09
N THR A 72 -15.49 -2.83 -9.95
CA THR A 72 -14.98 -2.71 -11.33
C THR A 72 -14.54 -1.29 -11.59
N ALA A 73 -13.43 -1.10 -12.31
CA ALA A 73 -12.98 0.21 -12.74
C ALA A 73 -12.28 0.18 -14.11
N GLN A 74 -12.43 1.26 -14.87
CA GLN A 74 -11.56 1.62 -15.98
C GLN A 74 -10.84 2.91 -15.63
N ILE A 75 -9.51 2.88 -15.69
CA ILE A 75 -8.68 4.01 -15.31
C ILE A 75 -7.57 4.26 -16.31
N ARG A 76 -7.07 5.49 -16.34
CA ARG A 76 -5.87 5.90 -17.04
C ARG A 76 -4.83 6.40 -16.05
N VAL A 77 -3.72 5.68 -15.92
CA VAL A 77 -2.54 6.12 -15.18
C VAL A 77 -1.69 7.00 -16.09
N THR A 78 -1.54 8.28 -15.75
CA THR A 78 -0.78 9.27 -16.53
C THR A 78 0.56 9.65 -15.89
N ARG A 79 0.80 9.26 -14.63
CA ARG A 79 2.10 9.50 -13.97
C ARG A 79 3.24 8.74 -14.68
N PRO A 80 4.45 9.32 -14.73
CA PRO A 80 5.63 8.61 -15.20
C PRO A 80 6.13 7.60 -14.16
N ALA A 81 6.99 6.69 -14.59
CA ALA A 81 7.91 5.99 -13.69
C ALA A 81 9.19 6.83 -13.57
N PRO A 82 9.45 7.48 -12.43
CA PRO A 82 10.64 8.33 -12.29
C PRO A 82 11.90 7.48 -12.12
N ASP A 83 13.02 7.98 -12.64
CA ASP A 83 14.34 7.52 -12.20
C ASP A 83 14.58 8.03 -10.77
N LEU A 84 14.36 7.15 -9.79
CA LEU A 84 14.56 7.48 -8.39
C LEU A 84 15.97 7.99 -8.11
N THR A 85 17.00 7.51 -8.81
CA THR A 85 18.39 7.88 -8.52
C THR A 85 18.71 9.35 -8.84
N ALA A 86 17.88 9.99 -9.67
CA ALA A 86 18.00 11.40 -10.00
C ALA A 86 17.31 12.33 -8.98
N LEU A 87 16.52 11.79 -8.05
CA LEU A 87 15.69 12.58 -7.14
C LEU A 87 16.46 13.00 -5.88
N SER A 88 16.33 14.28 -5.52
CA SER A 88 16.97 14.84 -4.33
C SER A 88 16.17 14.52 -3.05
N ALA A 89 16.90 14.39 -1.93
CA ALA A 89 16.26 14.32 -0.62
C ALA A 89 15.52 15.63 -0.30
N THR A 90 14.34 15.53 0.29
CA THR A 90 13.72 16.67 0.97
C THR A 90 14.31 16.76 2.39
N PRO A 91 15.04 17.84 2.75
CA PRO A 91 15.59 17.96 4.10
C PRO A 91 14.46 17.88 5.16
N PRO A 92 14.62 17.15 6.27
CA PRO A 92 13.54 16.96 7.26
C PRO A 92 12.92 18.26 7.79
N ARG A 93 13.74 19.32 7.96
CA ARG A 93 13.28 20.65 8.40
C ARG A 93 12.36 21.37 7.39
N LEU A 94 12.33 20.91 6.14
CA LEU A 94 11.51 21.45 5.05
C LEU A 94 10.33 20.53 4.73
N THR A 95 10.15 19.42 5.47
CA THR A 95 9.03 18.51 5.27
C THR A 95 7.71 19.23 5.61
N PRO A 96 6.71 19.21 4.71
CA PRO A 96 5.39 19.79 4.99
C PRO A 96 4.71 19.18 6.21
N ALA A 97 3.78 19.92 6.83
CA ALA A 97 3.10 19.50 8.05
C ALA A 97 2.32 18.18 7.85
N GLU A 98 1.66 18.04 6.71
CA GLU A 98 0.93 16.85 6.29
C GLU A 98 1.84 15.65 6.01
N ALA A 99 3.12 15.87 5.69
CA ALA A 99 4.09 14.82 5.43
C ALA A 99 4.88 14.42 6.69
N THR A 100 4.93 15.29 7.70
CA THR A 100 5.73 15.11 8.92
C THR A 100 5.39 13.82 9.69
N PRO A 101 4.11 13.41 9.86
CA PRO A 101 3.78 12.15 10.54
C PRO A 101 4.41 10.91 9.87
N TYR A 102 4.71 10.97 8.58
CA TYR A 102 5.30 9.86 7.83
C TYR A 102 6.83 9.73 8.01
N LEU A 103 7.44 10.53 8.87
CA LEU A 103 8.79 10.30 9.39
C LEU A 103 8.79 9.42 10.65
N MET A 104 7.66 9.31 11.33
CA MET A 104 7.57 8.66 12.64
C MET A 104 7.38 7.15 12.53
N ALA A 105 7.81 6.41 13.55
CA ALA A 105 7.49 5.00 13.68
C ALA A 105 5.96 4.77 13.76
N SER A 106 5.51 3.61 13.28
CA SER A 106 4.10 3.19 13.33
C SER A 106 3.98 1.72 13.72
N ARG A 107 2.75 1.20 13.87
CA ARG A 107 2.47 -0.14 14.43
C ARG A 107 3.25 -1.26 13.73
N TYR A 108 3.37 -1.20 12.41
CA TYR A 108 4.08 -2.22 11.63
C TYR A 108 5.44 -1.76 11.12
N CYS A 109 5.78 -0.48 11.28
CA CYS A 109 7.03 0.10 10.81
C CYS A 109 7.78 0.77 11.99
N PRO A 110 8.38 -0.02 12.91
CA PRO A 110 9.25 0.51 13.97
C PRO A 110 10.56 1.01 13.35
N SER A 111 10.58 2.21 12.76
CA SER A 111 11.71 2.72 11.98
C SER A 111 12.97 3.00 12.80
N ASP A 112 12.80 3.33 14.08
CA ASP A 112 13.87 3.63 15.03
C ASP A 112 14.86 2.48 15.20
N VAL A 113 14.43 1.23 15.04
CA VAL A 113 15.33 0.05 15.17
C VAL A 113 16.19 -0.19 13.92
N PHE A 114 15.94 0.54 12.82
CA PHE A 114 16.67 0.38 11.56
C PHE A 114 17.79 1.42 11.35
N GLU A 115 17.89 2.45 12.20
CA GLU A 115 18.82 3.57 12.00
C GLU A 115 20.28 3.11 11.86
N ALA A 116 20.74 2.23 12.75
CA ALA A 116 22.11 1.72 12.72
C ALA A 116 22.40 0.92 11.44
N PHE A 117 21.47 0.05 11.04
CA PHE A 117 21.61 -0.77 9.83
C PHE A 117 21.62 0.10 8.57
N VAL A 118 20.66 1.02 8.44
CA VAL A 118 20.55 1.91 7.28
C VAL A 118 21.78 2.82 7.19
N GLY A 119 22.25 3.36 8.30
CA GLY A 119 23.43 4.22 8.36
C GLY A 119 24.73 3.50 7.98
N SER A 120 24.85 2.20 8.26
CA SER A 120 26.04 1.41 7.88
C SER A 120 25.97 0.85 6.47
N GLU A 121 24.85 0.23 6.10
CA GLU A 121 24.69 -0.50 4.84
C GLU A 121 24.65 0.45 3.64
N PHE A 122 23.99 1.60 3.81
CA PHE A 122 23.78 2.58 2.74
C PHE A 122 24.59 3.86 2.97
N ALA A 123 25.74 3.73 3.66
CA ALA A 123 26.60 4.85 4.00
C ALA A 123 26.98 5.68 2.76
N GLY A 124 26.82 7.00 2.85
CA GLY A 124 27.14 7.95 1.78
C GLY A 124 26.03 8.15 0.74
N LEU A 125 24.96 7.35 0.75
CA LEU A 125 23.77 7.58 -0.07
C LEU A 125 22.80 8.53 0.64
N GLN A 126 22.02 9.28 -0.13
CA GLN A 126 20.95 10.15 0.38
C GLN A 126 19.82 10.23 -0.65
N GLY A 127 18.61 10.58 -0.23
CA GLY A 127 17.48 10.85 -1.12
C GLY A 127 17.14 9.68 -2.03
N GLY A 128 16.95 9.96 -3.31
CA GLY A 128 16.61 9.00 -4.34
C GLY A 128 17.55 7.80 -4.44
N PRO A 129 18.88 8.00 -4.56
CA PRO A 129 19.87 6.90 -4.54
C PRO A 129 19.76 5.99 -3.31
N MET A 130 19.46 6.55 -2.13
CA MET A 130 19.26 5.76 -0.91
C MET A 130 17.99 4.90 -0.97
N VAL A 131 16.88 5.46 -1.46
CA VAL A 131 15.62 4.71 -1.63
C VAL A 131 15.77 3.60 -2.67
N ALA A 132 16.45 3.87 -3.80
CA ALA A 132 16.72 2.85 -4.82
C ALA A 132 17.58 1.71 -4.25
N ALA A 133 18.63 2.03 -3.49
CA ALA A 133 19.47 1.02 -2.84
C ALA A 133 18.70 0.19 -1.81
N ILE A 134 17.83 0.81 -1.00
CA ILE A 134 16.96 0.10 -0.05
C ILE A 134 16.02 -0.86 -0.80
N ARG A 135 15.35 -0.38 -1.87
CA ARG A 135 14.46 -1.21 -2.70
C ARG A 135 15.20 -2.42 -3.25
N ASP A 136 16.35 -2.21 -3.87
CA ASP A 136 17.12 -3.26 -4.54
C ASP A 136 17.69 -4.28 -3.53
N TRP A 137 18.09 -3.80 -2.36
CA TRP A 137 18.55 -4.65 -1.27
C TRP A 137 17.43 -5.55 -0.75
N ILE A 138 16.23 -5.00 -0.51
CA ILE A 138 15.07 -5.80 -0.07
C ILE A 138 14.72 -6.84 -1.15
N PHE A 139 14.67 -6.43 -2.41
CA PHE A 139 14.39 -7.32 -3.54
C PHE A 139 15.35 -8.51 -3.60
N GLY A 140 16.66 -8.26 -3.45
CA GLY A 140 17.69 -9.30 -3.51
C GLY A 140 17.81 -10.15 -2.24
N ALA A 141 17.44 -9.63 -1.08
CA ALA A 141 17.65 -10.29 0.21
C ALA A 141 16.45 -11.11 0.70
N PHE A 142 15.24 -10.90 0.14
CA PHE A 142 14.00 -11.46 0.68
C PHE A 142 13.37 -12.45 -0.30
N ALA A 143 12.74 -13.50 0.23
CA ALA A 143 11.93 -14.43 -0.53
C ALA A 143 10.43 -14.09 -0.43
N TYR A 144 9.74 -14.05 -1.58
CA TYR A 144 8.30 -13.88 -1.61
C TYR A 144 7.61 -15.22 -1.30
N VAL A 145 7.00 -15.34 -0.13
CA VAL A 145 6.46 -16.61 0.39
C VAL A 145 5.06 -16.39 0.98
N PRO A 146 3.99 -16.73 0.24
CA PRO A 146 2.63 -16.69 0.77
C PRO A 146 2.49 -17.50 2.06
N GLY A 147 1.87 -16.90 3.09
CA GLY A 147 1.69 -17.53 4.40
C GLY A 147 2.90 -17.47 5.34
N ALA A 148 4.01 -16.85 4.92
CA ALA A 148 5.17 -16.62 5.79
C ALA A 148 4.89 -15.64 6.95
N SER A 149 3.93 -14.74 6.76
CA SER A 149 3.59 -13.67 7.71
C SER A 149 2.12 -13.73 8.14
N THR A 150 1.80 -12.99 9.20
CA THR A 150 0.44 -12.84 9.73
C THR A 150 0.06 -11.36 9.79
N SER A 151 -1.19 -11.07 10.14
CA SER A 151 -1.66 -9.69 10.34
C SER A 151 -0.89 -8.93 11.43
N THR A 152 -0.16 -9.63 12.31
CA THR A 152 0.61 -9.01 13.41
C THR A 152 2.07 -8.74 13.08
N THR A 153 2.59 -9.34 11.99
CA THR A 153 3.99 -9.25 11.55
C THR A 153 4.38 -7.80 11.24
N THR A 154 5.53 -7.38 11.77
CA THR A 154 6.13 -6.04 11.60
C THR A 154 7.31 -6.07 10.62
N ALA A 155 7.76 -4.89 10.19
CA ALA A 155 8.99 -4.72 9.41
C ALA A 155 10.21 -5.38 10.09
N ALA A 156 10.33 -5.27 11.42
CA ALA A 156 11.45 -5.86 12.16
C ALA A 156 11.42 -7.39 12.11
N ASP A 157 10.23 -7.99 12.23
CA ASP A 157 10.04 -9.44 12.11
C ASP A 157 10.42 -9.92 10.70
N THR A 158 9.90 -9.25 9.66
CA THR A 158 10.20 -9.58 8.26
C THR A 158 11.68 -9.40 7.94
N PHE A 159 12.31 -8.35 8.47
CA PHE A 159 13.75 -8.15 8.32
C PHE A 159 14.53 -9.34 8.92
N LEU A 160 14.16 -9.85 10.09
CA LEU A 160 14.83 -11.02 10.65
C LEU A 160 14.55 -12.30 9.85
N GLN A 161 13.32 -12.47 9.35
CA GLN A 161 12.88 -13.68 8.66
C GLN A 161 13.35 -13.75 7.20
N ARG A 162 13.57 -12.61 6.54
CA ARG A 162 13.92 -12.50 5.11
C ARG A 162 12.91 -13.15 4.18
N GLN A 163 11.65 -13.22 4.60
CA GLN A 163 10.55 -13.73 3.79
C GLN A 163 9.24 -13.04 4.15
N GLY A 164 8.33 -12.94 3.19
CA GLY A 164 7.02 -12.31 3.38
C GLY A 164 6.26 -12.15 2.07
N VAL A 165 5.22 -11.32 2.11
CA VAL A 165 4.44 -10.91 0.93
C VAL A 165 4.53 -9.40 0.71
N CYS A 166 3.86 -8.86 -0.31
CA CYS A 166 3.95 -7.44 -0.70
C CYS A 166 3.79 -6.45 0.48
N ARG A 167 2.85 -6.71 1.40
CA ARG A 167 2.66 -5.94 2.64
C ARG A 167 3.95 -5.82 3.45
N ASP A 168 4.67 -6.93 3.62
CA ASP A 168 5.85 -7.02 4.47
C ASP A 168 7.04 -6.32 3.82
N TYR A 169 7.19 -6.45 2.50
CA TYR A 169 8.17 -5.72 1.70
C TYR A 169 7.93 -4.21 1.82
N ALA A 170 6.68 -3.76 1.66
CA ALA A 170 6.30 -2.36 1.81
C ALA A 170 6.61 -1.83 3.22
N HIS A 171 6.34 -2.61 4.27
CA HIS A 171 6.64 -2.21 5.66
C HIS A 171 8.13 -2.05 5.91
N VAL A 172 8.97 -2.96 5.39
CA VAL A 172 10.43 -2.83 5.52
C VAL A 172 10.93 -1.62 4.75
N ALA A 173 10.47 -1.40 3.51
CA ALA A 173 10.85 -0.24 2.71
C ALA A 173 10.47 1.08 3.41
N VAL A 174 9.24 1.17 3.95
CA VAL A 174 8.78 2.34 4.72
C VAL A 174 9.63 2.54 5.98
N ALA A 175 9.89 1.48 6.75
CA ALA A 175 10.67 1.58 7.98
C ALA A 175 12.11 2.05 7.72
N MET A 176 12.76 1.50 6.70
CA MET A 176 14.13 1.89 6.32
C MET A 176 14.19 3.29 5.74
N ALA A 177 13.23 3.69 4.90
CA ALA A 177 13.17 5.05 4.37
C ALA A 177 12.99 6.10 5.50
N ARG A 178 12.14 5.80 6.49
CA ARG A 178 11.99 6.65 7.68
C ARG A 178 13.27 6.72 8.52
N ALA A 179 13.96 5.60 8.71
CA ALA A 179 15.25 5.56 9.39
C ALA A 179 16.34 6.37 8.65
N ALA A 180 16.22 6.50 7.33
CA ALA A 180 17.01 7.40 6.49
C ALA A 180 16.59 8.88 6.57
N GLY A 181 15.58 9.23 7.36
CA GLY A 181 15.03 10.59 7.44
C GLY A 181 14.19 11.00 6.23
N ILE A 182 13.69 10.05 5.44
CA ILE A 182 12.86 10.28 4.26
C ILE A 182 11.40 9.99 4.65
N PRO A 183 10.45 10.94 4.50
CA PRO A 183 9.04 10.66 4.77
C PRO A 183 8.54 9.54 3.86
N ALA A 184 7.96 8.50 4.46
CA ALA A 184 7.49 7.33 3.73
C ALA A 184 6.17 6.81 4.30
N ARG A 185 5.29 6.35 3.42
CA ARG A 185 3.98 5.79 3.77
C ARG A 185 3.70 4.55 2.94
N MET A 186 2.73 3.75 3.36
CA MET A 186 2.29 2.58 2.60
C MET A 186 1.19 3.01 1.63
N ALA A 187 1.22 2.49 0.41
CA ALA A 187 0.14 2.61 -0.56
C ALA A 187 -0.44 1.24 -0.87
N SER A 188 -1.77 1.14 -0.84
CA SER A 188 -2.50 -0.01 -1.41
C SER A 188 -2.80 0.28 -2.87
N VAL A 189 -2.50 -0.66 -3.75
CA VAL A 189 -2.57 -0.48 -5.20
C VAL A 189 -3.12 -1.71 -5.92
N TYR A 190 -3.65 -1.50 -7.13
CA TYR A 190 -3.81 -2.55 -8.14
C TYR A 190 -2.67 -2.44 -9.16
N ALA A 191 -2.17 -3.56 -9.67
CA ALA A 191 -1.23 -3.57 -10.78
C ALA A 191 -1.34 -4.89 -11.59
N PRO A 192 -1.08 -4.87 -12.91
CA PRO A 192 -1.22 -6.05 -13.77
C PRO A 192 -0.10 -7.09 -13.58
N GLY A 193 1.08 -6.68 -13.09
CA GLY A 193 2.24 -7.56 -12.91
C GLY A 193 2.26 -8.35 -11.59
N VAL A 194 1.22 -8.22 -10.75
CA VAL A 194 1.11 -8.91 -9.46
C VAL A 194 0.86 -10.40 -9.71
N ASP A 195 1.76 -11.25 -9.21
CA ASP A 195 1.71 -12.70 -9.39
C ASP A 195 1.87 -13.45 -8.04
N PRO A 196 0.89 -14.27 -7.61
CA PRO A 196 -0.43 -14.46 -8.24
C PRO A 196 -1.30 -13.19 -8.16
N PRO A 197 -2.30 -13.03 -9.05
CA PRO A 197 -3.17 -11.84 -9.06
C PRO A 197 -3.86 -11.61 -7.71
N ASP A 198 -3.57 -10.48 -7.10
CA ASP A 198 -4.13 -10.05 -5.81
C ASP A 198 -4.07 -8.51 -5.67
N PHE A 199 -4.58 -7.97 -4.57
CA PHE A 199 -4.22 -6.63 -4.13
C PHE A 199 -2.71 -6.53 -3.90
N HIS A 200 -2.15 -5.36 -4.15
CA HIS A 200 -0.73 -5.13 -3.93
C HIS A 200 -0.49 -3.99 -2.95
N ALA A 201 0.67 -4.05 -2.30
CA ALA A 201 1.09 -3.04 -1.35
C ALA A 201 2.53 -2.64 -1.63
N VAL A 202 2.76 -1.32 -1.65
CA VAL A 202 4.06 -0.72 -1.96
C VAL A 202 4.36 0.40 -0.98
N ALA A 203 5.61 0.85 -0.97
CA ALA A 203 5.98 2.09 -0.30
C ALA A 203 5.68 3.29 -1.21
N GLU A 204 5.46 4.45 -0.60
CA GLU A 204 5.46 5.74 -1.27
C GLU A 204 6.34 6.69 -0.46
N VAL A 205 7.30 7.36 -1.11
CA VAL A 205 8.30 8.22 -0.45
C VAL A 205 8.23 9.66 -0.94
N LEU A 206 8.53 10.61 -0.06
CA LEU A 206 8.60 12.02 -0.44
C LEU A 206 10.04 12.38 -0.86
N LEU A 207 10.24 12.63 -2.15
CA LEU A 207 11.51 13.05 -2.75
C LEU A 207 11.27 14.22 -3.71
N ASP A 208 12.18 15.17 -3.72
CA ASP A 208 12.07 16.39 -4.55
C ASP A 208 10.69 17.10 -4.43
N GLY A 209 10.11 17.08 -3.22
CA GLY A 209 8.81 17.70 -2.94
C GLY A 209 7.58 16.96 -3.47
N ALA A 210 7.74 15.75 -4.03
CA ALA A 210 6.64 14.94 -4.55
C ALA A 210 6.68 13.50 -3.99
N TRP A 211 5.52 12.85 -3.98
CA TRP A 211 5.37 11.46 -3.56
C TRP A 211 5.64 10.52 -4.74
N HIS A 212 6.46 9.49 -4.51
CA HIS A 212 6.87 8.51 -5.53
C HIS A 212 6.64 7.09 -5.03
N LEU A 213 5.96 6.28 -5.82
CA LEU A 213 5.70 4.86 -5.52
C LEU A 213 6.98 4.03 -5.70
N VAL A 214 7.21 3.11 -4.77
CA VAL A 214 8.40 2.25 -4.72
C VAL A 214 7.98 0.84 -4.37
N ASP A 215 8.10 -0.08 -5.33
CA ASP A 215 7.82 -1.49 -5.13
C ASP A 215 9.13 -2.28 -4.92
N ALA A 216 9.32 -2.79 -3.71
CA ALA A 216 10.47 -3.62 -3.37
C ALA A 216 10.28 -5.10 -3.76
N THR A 217 9.10 -5.51 -4.20
CA THR A 217 8.85 -6.86 -4.73
C THR A 217 9.27 -6.98 -6.19
N GLY A 218 9.38 -5.85 -6.90
CA GLY A 218 9.68 -5.80 -8.34
C GLY A 218 8.55 -6.28 -9.24
N MET A 219 7.31 -6.38 -8.73
CA MET A 219 6.16 -6.88 -9.50
C MET A 219 5.51 -5.82 -10.39
N ALA A 220 5.65 -4.53 -10.05
CA ALA A 220 5.04 -3.46 -10.85
C ALA A 220 5.86 -2.16 -10.81
N ASP A 221 5.73 -1.37 -11.87
CA ASP A 221 6.25 0.00 -11.92
C ASP A 221 5.20 1.05 -11.53
N ALA A 222 5.65 2.22 -11.08
CA ALA A 222 4.76 3.31 -10.65
C ALA A 222 3.77 3.77 -11.75
N SER A 223 4.15 3.67 -13.02
CA SER A 223 3.31 4.00 -14.19
C SER A 223 2.24 2.96 -14.50
N GLU A 224 2.27 1.82 -13.81
CA GLU A 224 1.38 0.67 -14.02
C GLU A 224 0.46 0.42 -12.82
N MET A 225 0.68 1.14 -11.72
CA MET A 225 -0.09 1.01 -10.49
C MET A 225 -1.31 1.93 -10.49
N ALA A 226 -2.45 1.41 -10.07
CA ALA A 226 -3.63 2.17 -9.67
C ALA A 226 -3.65 2.30 -8.15
N VAL A 227 -3.52 3.51 -7.61
CA VAL A 227 -3.57 3.74 -6.16
C VAL A 227 -5.01 3.65 -5.65
N ILE A 228 -5.23 2.88 -4.59
CA ILE A 228 -6.50 2.75 -3.85
C ILE A 228 -6.53 3.75 -2.70
N GLY A 229 -5.44 3.81 -1.94
CA GLY A 229 -5.29 4.73 -0.82
C GLY A 229 -3.92 4.58 -0.18
N VAL A 230 -3.67 5.39 0.83
CA VAL A 230 -2.39 5.44 1.54
C VAL A 230 -2.62 5.44 3.05
N GLY A 231 -1.56 5.24 3.81
CA GLY A 231 -1.57 5.36 5.25
C GLY A 231 -0.18 5.17 5.83
N ARG A 232 0.03 5.41 7.13
CA ARG A 232 1.37 5.25 7.72
C ARG A 232 1.87 3.81 7.61
N ASP A 233 0.97 2.85 7.72
CA ASP A 233 1.17 1.43 7.44
C ASP A 233 -0.18 0.72 7.21
N ALA A 234 -0.19 -0.61 7.24
CA ALA A 234 -1.38 -1.41 6.96
C ALA A 234 -2.55 -1.19 7.94
N ALA A 235 -2.32 -0.60 9.11
CA ALA A 235 -3.40 -0.26 10.05
C ALA A 235 -4.32 0.83 9.48
N ASP A 236 -3.76 1.71 8.65
CA ASP A 236 -4.46 2.87 8.11
C ASP A 236 -5.08 2.57 6.72
N VAL A 237 -4.56 1.56 6.00
CA VAL A 237 -4.88 1.30 4.57
C VAL A 237 -5.23 -0.18 4.24
N SER A 238 -5.69 -0.96 5.21
CA SER A 238 -6.20 -2.32 4.92
C SER A 238 -7.39 -2.27 3.94
N PHE A 239 -7.45 -3.19 2.98
CA PHE A 239 -8.59 -3.26 2.05
C PHE A 239 -9.93 -3.55 2.75
N MET A 240 -9.90 -4.22 3.91
CA MET A 240 -11.07 -4.40 4.77
C MET A 240 -10.64 -4.45 6.24
N THR A 241 -11.28 -3.63 7.08
CA THR A 241 -11.24 -3.74 8.54
C THR A 241 -12.59 -4.26 9.03
N SER A 242 -12.59 -5.33 9.81
CA SER A 242 -13.79 -5.90 10.43
C SER A 242 -13.75 -5.65 11.94
N PHE A 243 -14.84 -5.13 12.51
CA PHE A 243 -15.01 -4.95 13.95
C PHE A 243 -15.75 -6.15 14.57
N GLY A 244 -15.22 -7.33 14.28
CA GLY A 244 -15.84 -8.61 14.58
C GLY A 244 -15.19 -9.73 13.77
N ALA A 245 -15.63 -10.96 14.01
CA ALA A 245 -15.13 -12.11 13.25
C ALA A 245 -15.64 -12.03 11.80
N ALA A 246 -14.72 -12.25 10.84
CA ALA A 246 -15.03 -12.39 9.43
C ALA A 246 -14.29 -13.62 8.91
N ARG A 247 -14.98 -14.44 8.09
CA ARG A 247 -14.36 -15.58 7.41
C ARG A 247 -14.33 -15.31 5.92
N LEU A 248 -13.13 -15.26 5.34
CA LEU A 248 -12.97 -15.21 3.89
C LEU A 248 -13.39 -16.55 3.28
N ASN A 249 -14.29 -16.51 2.30
CA ASN A 249 -14.71 -17.67 1.52
C ASN A 249 -13.96 -17.70 0.18
N ALA A 250 -13.94 -16.57 -0.53
CA ALA A 250 -13.26 -16.44 -1.83
C ALA A 250 -12.83 -14.98 -2.09
N GLN A 251 -11.72 -14.83 -2.80
CA GLN A 251 -11.19 -13.56 -3.26
C GLN A 251 -10.62 -13.72 -4.67
N SER A 252 -10.85 -12.72 -5.52
CA SER A 252 -10.17 -12.62 -6.80
C SER A 252 -9.93 -11.15 -7.15
N VAL A 253 -8.73 -10.83 -7.58
CA VAL A 253 -8.37 -9.52 -8.14
C VAL A 253 -7.83 -9.76 -9.54
N ALA A 254 -8.36 -9.05 -10.52
CA ALA A 254 -7.92 -9.10 -11.91
C ALA A 254 -7.63 -7.69 -12.39
N VAL A 255 -6.44 -7.49 -12.93
CA VAL A 255 -5.98 -6.21 -13.48
C VAL A 255 -5.38 -6.49 -14.84
N SER A 256 -5.88 -5.83 -15.88
CA SER A 256 -5.36 -5.97 -17.24
C SER A 256 -5.13 -4.60 -17.87
N ALA A 257 -4.18 -4.52 -18.79
CA ALA A 257 -4.11 -3.38 -19.69
C ALA A 257 -5.40 -3.33 -20.55
N ALA A 258 -5.98 -2.14 -20.71
CA ALA A 258 -7.16 -1.90 -21.52
C ALA A 258 -6.80 -1.41 -22.93
#